data_AF-A0A977IBK6-F1
#
_entry.id   AF-A0A977IBK6-F1
#
_cell.length_a   1.000
_cell.length_b   1.000
_cell.length_c   1.000
_cell.angle_alpha   90.00
_cell.angle_beta   90.00
_cell.angle_gamma   90.00
#
_symmetry.space_group_name_H-M   'P 1'
#
loop_
_entity.id
_entity.type
_entity.pdbx_description
1 polymer ?
#
loop_
_entity_poly.entity_id
_entity_poly.type
_entity_poly.pdbx_seq_one_letter_code
_entity_poly.pdbx_strand_id
1 'polypeptide(L)'
;MKGETPSRGSVWSNRFIASAIFQGAVITLLTASFVGMQLLFSPSVNIIQILSLSFEGPAKWIFLGYIFYMILIVAIATTAIFYNHLEVNLQKRIRGVRSALAWANLVGMNVGGAAVTLMMVYAGLAGSGVLGVIASSGASGLSENPAIMGQFITPIAAFAGLLIIGVVAGGLAYIATYFQSKPTDASHDNDNRSDMAKIGSV
;
A
#
# COMPACT_ATOMS: atom_id res chain seq x y z
N MET A 1 14.20 17.17 37.23
CA MET A 1 14.11 16.67 35.84
C MET A 1 12.74 16.01 35.68
N LYS A 2 11.85 16.61 34.89
CA LYS A 2 10.50 16.09 34.64
C LYS A 2 10.64 14.91 33.69
N GLY A 3 10.33 13.70 34.15
CA GLY A 3 10.41 12.49 33.33
C GLY A 3 9.56 12.67 32.07
N GLU A 4 10.21 12.60 30.91
CA GLU A 4 9.52 12.57 29.63
C GLU A 4 8.63 11.33 29.62
N THR A 5 7.31 11.54 29.64
CA THR A 5 6.36 10.45 29.40
C THR A 5 6.67 9.88 28.01
N PRO A 6 6.90 8.57 27.86
CA PRO A 6 7.22 7.99 26.55
C PRO A 6 6.13 8.37 25.56
N SER A 7 6.51 8.99 24.44
CA SER A 7 5.58 9.39 23.40
C SER A 7 4.77 8.15 23.01
N ARG A 8 3.45 8.18 23.21
CA ARG A 8 2.57 7.09 22.79
C ARG A 8 2.60 7.04 21.26
N GLY A 9 3.42 6.16 20.71
CA GLY A 9 3.52 5.97 19.25
C GLY A 9 2.18 5.59 18.63
N SER A 10 1.97 6.00 17.38
CA SER A 10 0.76 5.65 16.62
C SER A 10 0.78 4.16 16.26
N VAL A 11 -0.20 3.42 16.77
CA VAL A 11 -0.35 1.98 16.51
C VAL A 11 -0.63 1.76 15.02
N TRP A 12 -1.46 2.62 14.43
CA TRP A 12 -1.85 2.48 13.04
C TRP A 12 -0.77 2.94 12.07
N SER A 13 -0.08 4.04 12.36
CA SER A 13 1.12 4.44 11.60
C SER A 13 2.13 3.31 11.54
N ASN A 14 2.46 2.70 12.68
CA ASN A 14 3.45 1.62 12.74
C ASN A 14 3.10 0.42 11.84
N ARG A 15 1.80 0.06 11.76
CA ARG A 15 1.34 -1.02 10.86
C ARG A 15 1.52 -0.67 9.39
N PHE A 16 1.21 0.57 8.99
CA PHE A 16 1.40 1.02 7.62
C PHE A 16 2.88 1.21 7.27
N ILE A 17 3.72 1.67 8.20
CA ILE A 17 5.18 1.72 8.03
C ILE A 17 5.73 0.31 7.79
N ALA A 18 5.38 -0.66 8.65
CA ALA A 18 5.83 -2.04 8.51
C ALA A 18 5.40 -2.64 7.16
N SER A 19 4.17 -2.36 6.74
CA SER A 19 3.65 -2.72 5.43
C SER A 19 4.44 -2.07 4.29
N ALA A 20 4.70 -0.76 4.33
CA ALA A 20 5.46 -0.07 3.29
C ALA A 20 6.89 -0.62 3.16
N ILE A 21 7.54 -0.93 4.29
CA ILE A 21 8.86 -1.59 4.31
C ILE A 21 8.79 -2.96 3.64
N PHE A 22 7.80 -3.78 4.01
CA PHE A 22 7.62 -5.10 3.42
C PHE A 22 7.35 -5.02 1.91
N GLN A 23 6.45 -4.16 1.48
CA GLN A 23 6.14 -3.95 0.05
C GLN A 23 7.36 -3.41 -0.70
N GLY A 24 8.14 -2.52 -0.08
CA GLY A 24 9.43 -2.03 -0.59
C GLY A 24 10.46 -3.14 -0.78
N ALA A 25 10.52 -4.11 0.13
CA ALA A 25 11.38 -5.28 -0.02
C ALA A 25 10.94 -6.16 -1.20
N VAL A 26 9.63 -6.37 -1.38
CA VAL A 26 9.08 -7.14 -2.51
C VAL A 26 9.46 -6.51 -3.86
N ILE A 27 9.27 -5.19 -4.04
CA ILE A 27 9.64 -4.54 -5.30
C ILE A 27 11.15 -4.59 -5.54
N THR A 28 11.95 -4.46 -4.47
CA THR A 28 13.41 -4.56 -4.57
C THR A 28 13.86 -5.94 -5.05
N LEU A 29 13.25 -7.01 -4.52
CA LEU A 29 13.51 -8.38 -4.97
C LEU A 29 13.07 -8.59 -6.42
N LEU A 30 11.94 -8.00 -6.83
CA LEU A 30 11.48 -8.05 -8.22
C LEU A 30 12.48 -7.35 -9.15
N THR A 31 12.98 -6.16 -8.78
CA THR A 31 14.03 -5.44 -9.54
C THR A 31 15.31 -6.26 -9.63
N ALA A 32 15.77 -6.82 -8.51
CA ALA A 32 16.94 -7.68 -8.47
C ALA A 32 16.77 -8.91 -9.37
N SER A 33 15.57 -9.48 -9.42
CA SER A 33 15.26 -10.61 -10.31
C SER A 33 15.34 -10.22 -11.78
N PHE A 34 14.81 -9.04 -12.17
CA PHE A 34 14.94 -8.54 -13.54
C PHE A 34 16.41 -8.32 -13.95
N VAL A 35 17.20 -7.68 -13.09
CA VAL A 35 18.63 -7.46 -13.34
C VAL A 35 19.39 -8.78 -13.37
N GLY A 36 19.10 -9.71 -12.46
CA GLY A 36 19.70 -11.04 -12.42
C GLY A 36 19.41 -11.84 -13.69
N MET A 37 18.16 -11.83 -14.17
CA MET A 37 17.80 -12.45 -15.45
C MET A 37 18.58 -11.86 -16.60
N GLN A 38 18.73 -10.53 -16.65
CA GLN A 38 19.54 -9.88 -17.68
C GLN A 38 21.00 -10.36 -17.65
N LEU A 39 21.63 -10.41 -16.47
CA LEU A 39 23.02 -10.81 -16.33
C LEU A 39 23.26 -12.28 -16.71
N LEU A 40 22.34 -13.17 -16.36
CA LEU A 40 22.46 -14.62 -16.61
C LEU A 40 22.09 -15.03 -18.04
N PHE A 41 21.17 -14.32 -18.69
CA PHE A 41 20.62 -14.68 -20.01
C PHE A 41 20.92 -13.64 -21.10
N SER A 42 21.91 -12.76 -20.87
CA SER A 42 22.33 -11.64 -21.75
C SER A 42 22.48 -11.93 -23.25
N PRO A 43 22.84 -13.14 -23.73
CA PRO A 43 22.85 -13.42 -25.18
C PRO A 43 21.45 -13.51 -25.82
N SER A 44 20.41 -13.74 -25.02
CA SER A 44 19.05 -14.11 -25.50
C SER A 44 17.97 -13.15 -25.05
N VAL A 45 18.19 -12.47 -23.92
CA VAL A 45 17.25 -11.51 -23.33
C VAL A 45 17.93 -10.14 -23.32
N ASN A 46 17.51 -9.26 -24.23
CA ASN A 46 17.99 -7.89 -24.27
C ASN A 46 16.98 -6.98 -23.57
N ILE A 47 17.33 -6.44 -22.40
CA ILE A 47 16.44 -5.55 -21.64
C ILE A 47 16.05 -4.31 -22.45
N ILE A 48 16.92 -3.82 -23.33
CA ILE A 48 16.64 -2.66 -24.20
C ILE A 48 15.52 -3.01 -25.19
N GLN A 49 15.47 -4.26 -25.67
CA GLN A 49 14.40 -4.73 -26.54
C GLN A 49 13.07 -4.93 -25.78
N ILE A 50 13.13 -5.43 -24.55
CA ILE A 50 11.94 -5.52 -23.69
C ILE A 50 11.42 -4.12 -23.36
N LEU A 51 12.33 -3.19 -23.02
CA LEU A 51 12.04 -1.78 -22.78
C LEU A 51 11.49 -1.08 -24.03
N SER A 52 11.98 -1.41 -25.23
CA SER A 52 11.45 -0.82 -26.47
C SER A 52 10.07 -1.37 -26.82
N LEU A 53 9.81 -2.66 -26.55
CA LEU A 53 8.48 -3.27 -26.67
C LEU A 53 7.50 -2.76 -25.62
N SER A 54 7.94 -1.98 -24.64
CA SER A 54 7.07 -1.48 -23.57
C SER A 54 6.08 -0.41 -24.01
N PHE A 55 6.21 0.06 -25.25
CA PHE A 55 5.31 1.04 -25.86
C PHE A 55 4.22 0.38 -26.72
N GLU A 56 4.33 -0.91 -27.05
CA GLU A 56 3.35 -1.67 -27.85
C GLU A 56 3.11 -3.08 -27.25
N GLY A 57 2.08 -3.80 -27.67
CA GLY A 57 1.86 -5.20 -27.24
C GLY A 57 1.66 -5.44 -25.71
N PRO A 58 1.88 -6.70 -25.24
CA PRO A 58 1.72 -7.10 -23.84
C PRO A 58 2.77 -6.54 -22.86
N ALA A 59 3.98 -6.23 -23.33
CA ALA A 59 5.10 -5.83 -22.47
C ALA A 59 4.86 -4.52 -21.72
N LYS A 60 4.04 -3.60 -22.26
CA LYS A 60 3.66 -2.34 -21.58
C LYS A 60 3.08 -2.53 -20.18
N TRP A 61 2.41 -3.65 -19.94
CA TRP A 61 1.77 -3.94 -18.67
C TRP A 61 2.78 -4.30 -17.57
N ILE A 62 3.99 -4.72 -17.94
CA ILE A 62 5.13 -4.85 -17.03
C ILE A 62 5.46 -3.50 -16.41
N PHE A 63 5.63 -2.49 -17.24
CA PHE A 63 6.00 -1.13 -16.82
C PHE A 63 4.89 -0.47 -16.04
N LEU A 64 3.67 -0.58 -16.53
CA LEU A 64 2.51 0.00 -15.86
C LEU A 64 2.29 -0.63 -14.48
N GLY A 65 2.40 -1.96 -14.39
CA GLY A 65 2.31 -2.68 -13.12
C GLY A 65 3.42 -2.27 -12.14
N TYR A 66 4.67 -2.17 -12.62
CA TYR A 66 5.82 -1.77 -11.79
C TYR A 66 5.69 -0.32 -11.28
N ILE A 67 5.32 0.63 -12.14
CA ILE A 67 5.11 2.04 -11.75
C ILE A 67 3.97 2.15 -10.74
N PHE A 68 2.84 1.48 -11.00
CA PHE A 68 1.72 1.48 -10.05
C PHE A 68 2.09 0.84 -8.72
N TYR A 69 2.93 -0.20 -8.71
CA TYR A 69 3.44 -0.79 -7.47
C TYR A 69 4.28 0.22 -6.67
N MET A 70 5.16 0.97 -7.35
CA MET A 70 5.95 2.03 -6.71
C MET A 70 5.07 3.13 -6.12
N ILE A 71 4.06 3.59 -6.88
CA ILE A 71 3.07 4.57 -6.40
C ILE A 71 2.30 4.02 -5.20
N LEU A 72 1.93 2.73 -5.22
CA LEU A 72 1.24 2.08 -4.11
C LEU A 72 2.08 2.08 -2.83
N ILE A 73 3.37 1.74 -2.90
CA ILE A 73 4.26 1.79 -1.72
C ILE A 73 4.29 3.21 -1.15
N VAL A 74 4.44 4.22 -2.00
CA VAL A 74 4.42 5.62 -1.58
C VAL A 74 3.08 5.95 -0.91
N ALA A 75 1.95 5.54 -1.50
CA ALA A 75 0.63 5.76 -0.93
C ALA A 75 0.46 5.09 0.46
N ILE A 76 0.98 3.87 0.66
CA ILE A 76 0.97 3.19 1.96
C ILE A 76 1.80 3.98 2.98
N ALA A 77 3.00 4.42 2.59
CA ALA A 77 3.86 5.23 3.46
C ALA A 77 3.22 6.57 3.81
N THR A 78 2.61 7.26 2.86
CA THR A 78 1.87 8.51 3.11
C THR A 78 0.66 8.29 4.03
N THR A 79 -0.04 7.16 3.90
CA THR A 79 -1.14 6.80 4.80
C THR A 79 -0.66 6.64 6.25
N ALA A 80 0.54 6.09 6.45
CA ALA A 80 1.15 6.03 7.78
C ALA A 80 1.33 7.44 8.39
N ILE A 81 1.81 8.40 7.60
CA ILE A 81 1.97 9.79 8.03
C ILE A 81 0.62 10.38 8.44
N PHE A 82 -0.44 10.14 7.68
CA PHE A 82 -1.79 10.59 8.03
C PHE A 82 -2.29 10.00 9.34
N TYR A 83 -2.11 8.70 9.57
CA TYR A 83 -2.51 8.07 10.83
C TYR A 83 -1.64 8.51 12.01
N ASN A 84 -0.36 8.76 11.78
CA ASN A 84 0.51 9.37 12.78
C ASN A 84 0.02 10.77 13.18
N HIS A 85 -0.35 11.59 12.19
CA HIS A 85 -0.88 12.92 12.44
C HIS A 85 -2.17 12.87 13.28
N LEU A 86 -3.08 11.93 12.99
CA LEU A 86 -4.31 11.75 13.78
C LEU A 86 -4.02 11.32 15.22
N GLU A 87 -3.19 10.27 15.40
CA GLU A 87 -3.01 9.65 16.72
C GLU A 87 -1.99 10.39 17.62
N VAL A 88 -0.93 10.97 17.04
CA VAL A 88 0.14 11.66 17.77
C VAL A 88 -0.06 13.17 17.78
N ASN A 89 -0.33 13.81 16.63
CA ASN A 89 -0.41 15.28 16.61
C ASN A 89 -1.77 15.77 17.11
N LEU A 90 -2.87 15.12 16.70
CA LEU A 90 -4.21 15.50 17.09
C LEU A 90 -4.72 14.78 18.35
N GLN A 91 -4.00 13.76 18.83
CA GLN A 91 -4.36 12.93 19.99
C GLN A 91 -5.74 12.25 19.83
N LYS A 92 -6.17 12.00 18.59
CA LYS A 92 -7.45 11.34 18.26
C LYS A 92 -7.22 9.87 17.99
N ARG A 93 -7.69 9.02 18.90
CA ARG A 93 -7.48 7.57 18.81
C ARG A 93 -8.43 6.92 17.82
N ILE A 94 -7.87 6.09 16.94
CA ILE A 94 -8.62 5.26 15.99
C ILE A 94 -9.07 4.00 16.73
N ARG A 95 -10.37 3.92 17.08
CA ARG A 95 -10.98 2.78 17.80
C ARG A 95 -12.37 2.44 17.24
N GLY A 96 -12.86 1.25 17.57
CA GLY A 96 -14.18 0.77 17.14
C GLY A 96 -14.31 0.69 15.63
N VAL A 97 -15.38 1.27 15.08
CA VAL A 97 -15.66 1.25 13.62
C VAL A 97 -14.52 1.85 12.80
N ARG A 98 -13.85 2.91 13.27
CA ARG A 98 -12.71 3.53 12.58
C ARG A 98 -11.51 2.61 12.47
N SER A 99 -11.32 1.74 13.47
CA SER A 99 -10.29 0.70 13.47
C SER A 99 -10.61 -0.40 12.44
N ALA A 100 -11.89 -0.76 12.29
CA ALA A 100 -12.30 -1.70 11.24
C ALA A 100 -12.07 -1.11 9.83
N LEU A 101 -12.40 0.17 9.63
CA LEU A 101 -12.12 0.88 8.38
C LEU A 101 -10.60 0.98 8.09
N ALA A 102 -9.79 1.23 9.12
CA ALA A 102 -8.33 1.27 8.97
C ALA A 102 -7.74 -0.11 8.63
N TRP A 103 -8.31 -1.20 9.16
CA TRP A 103 -7.95 -2.57 8.75
C TRP A 103 -8.34 -2.84 7.30
N ALA A 104 -9.56 -2.50 6.90
CA ALA A 104 -10.01 -2.65 5.51
C ALA A 104 -9.09 -1.89 4.54
N ASN A 105 -8.67 -0.68 4.92
CA ASN A 105 -7.68 0.09 4.16
C ASN A 105 -6.34 -0.65 4.04
N LEU A 106 -5.79 -1.11 5.18
CA LEU A 106 -4.52 -1.81 5.20
C LEU A 106 -4.56 -3.06 4.32
N VAL A 107 -5.61 -3.87 4.44
CA VAL A 107 -5.80 -5.10 3.63
C VAL A 107 -6.00 -4.75 2.17
N GLY A 108 -6.86 -3.78 1.84
CA GLY A 108 -7.12 -3.42 0.45
C GLY A 108 -5.89 -2.88 -0.27
N MET A 109 -5.08 -2.05 0.39
CA MET A 109 -3.82 -1.56 -0.18
C MET A 109 -2.77 -2.67 -0.31
N ASN A 110 -2.60 -3.53 0.70
CA ASN A 110 -1.56 -4.56 0.70
C ASN A 110 -1.90 -5.78 -0.14
N VAL A 111 -3.12 -6.27 -0.07
CA VAL A 111 -3.56 -7.48 -0.78
C VAL A 111 -4.12 -7.09 -2.13
N GLY A 112 -5.12 -6.20 -2.16
CA GLY A 112 -5.72 -5.72 -3.42
C GLY A 112 -4.70 -5.01 -4.30
N GLY A 113 -4.06 -3.97 -3.77
CA GLY A 113 -3.10 -3.17 -4.52
C GLY A 113 -1.90 -3.96 -5.02
N ALA A 114 -1.25 -4.74 -4.14
CA ALA A 114 -0.08 -5.53 -4.55
C ALA A 114 -0.47 -6.64 -5.55
N ALA A 115 -1.62 -7.30 -5.36
CA ALA A 115 -2.08 -8.33 -6.29
C ALA A 115 -2.35 -7.76 -7.68
N VAL A 116 -3.06 -6.63 -7.79
CA VAL A 116 -3.33 -5.95 -9.07
C VAL A 116 -2.02 -5.69 -9.81
N THR A 117 -1.08 -5.04 -9.14
CA THR A 117 0.14 -4.52 -9.75
C THR A 117 1.12 -5.65 -10.09
N LEU A 118 1.30 -6.64 -9.21
CA LEU A 118 2.12 -7.82 -9.50
C LEU A 118 1.51 -8.72 -10.57
N MET A 119 0.19 -8.90 -10.60
CA MET A 119 -0.47 -9.64 -11.69
C MET A 119 -0.33 -8.92 -13.03
N MET A 120 -0.40 -7.59 -13.06
CA MET A 120 -0.11 -6.83 -14.29
C MET A 120 1.33 -7.07 -14.77
N VAL A 121 2.30 -7.05 -13.85
CA VAL A 121 3.69 -7.37 -14.17
C VAL A 121 3.82 -8.78 -14.75
N TYR A 122 3.26 -9.76 -14.04
CA TYR A 122 3.32 -11.15 -14.47
C TYR A 122 2.61 -11.40 -15.80
N ALA A 123 1.40 -10.86 -15.98
CA ALA A 123 0.62 -11.00 -17.22
C ALA A 123 1.35 -10.39 -18.42
N GLY A 124 2.01 -9.24 -18.23
CA GLY A 124 2.85 -8.63 -19.26
C GLY A 124 4.09 -9.49 -19.59
N LEU A 125 4.74 -10.06 -18.57
CA LEU A 125 5.91 -10.92 -18.75
C LEU A 125 5.56 -12.25 -19.44
N ALA A 126 4.44 -12.86 -19.07
CA ALA A 126 3.95 -14.09 -19.69
C ALA A 126 3.42 -13.83 -21.12
N GLY A 127 2.66 -12.75 -21.32
CA GLY A 127 2.08 -12.41 -22.63
C GLY A 127 3.12 -11.95 -23.65
N SER A 128 4.25 -11.39 -23.22
CA SER A 128 5.33 -10.96 -24.13
C SER A 128 6.20 -12.12 -24.65
N GLY A 129 6.04 -13.34 -24.13
CA GLY A 129 6.85 -14.49 -24.53
C GLY A 129 8.25 -14.53 -23.94
N VAL A 130 8.65 -13.54 -23.12
CA VAL A 130 9.97 -13.46 -22.46
C VAL A 130 10.23 -14.70 -21.60
N LEU A 131 9.22 -15.21 -20.90
CA LEU A 131 9.34 -16.43 -20.10
C LEU A 131 9.73 -17.66 -20.95
N GLY A 132 9.22 -17.75 -22.18
CA GLY A 132 9.53 -18.84 -23.10
C GLY A 132 10.99 -18.81 -23.53
N VAL A 133 11.51 -17.62 -23.87
CA VAL A 133 12.92 -17.42 -24.25
C VAL A 133 13.88 -17.84 -23.14
N ILE A 134 13.53 -17.53 -21.88
CA ILE A 134 14.30 -17.92 -20.70
C ILE A 134 14.29 -19.45 -20.54
N ALA A 135 13.12 -20.09 -20.66
CA ALA A 135 12.98 -21.53 -20.50
C ALA A 135 13.67 -22.34 -21.60
N SER A 136 13.75 -21.80 -22.82
CA SER A 136 14.33 -22.49 -23.98
C SER A 136 15.81 -22.14 -24.25
N SER A 137 16.50 -21.48 -23.31
CA SER A 137 17.91 -21.05 -23.49
C SER A 137 18.18 -20.32 -24.82
N GLY A 138 17.27 -19.45 -25.24
CA GLY A 138 17.50 -18.52 -26.36
C GLY A 138 17.22 -19.04 -27.79
N ALA A 139 16.65 -20.23 -27.97
CA ALA A 139 16.47 -20.81 -29.31
C ALA A 139 15.22 -20.32 -30.10
N SER A 140 14.24 -19.69 -29.47
CA SER A 140 13.01 -19.20 -30.13
C SER A 140 12.82 -17.71 -29.82
N GLY A 141 12.62 -16.89 -30.85
CA GLY A 141 12.31 -15.46 -30.68
C GLY A 141 11.06 -15.22 -29.82
N LEU A 142 10.80 -13.95 -29.48
CA LEU A 142 9.62 -13.56 -28.70
C LEU A 142 8.34 -13.95 -29.46
N SER A 143 7.62 -14.93 -28.93
CA SER A 143 6.28 -15.30 -29.41
C SER A 143 5.26 -14.68 -28.48
N GLU A 144 4.76 -13.51 -28.87
CA GLU A 144 3.72 -12.83 -28.10
C GLU A 144 2.42 -13.64 -28.12
N ASN A 145 1.79 -13.73 -26.94
CA ASN A 145 0.49 -14.35 -26.79
C ASN A 145 -0.42 -13.45 -25.94
N PRO A 146 -1.12 -12.48 -26.56
CA PRO A 146 -2.01 -11.58 -25.84
C PRO A 146 -3.21 -12.30 -25.21
N ALA A 147 -3.54 -13.53 -25.63
CA ALA A 147 -4.64 -14.29 -25.02
C ALA A 147 -4.36 -14.64 -23.55
N ILE A 148 -3.09 -14.77 -23.16
CA ILE A 148 -2.68 -14.96 -21.76
C ILE A 148 -3.14 -13.77 -20.92
N MET A 149 -3.01 -12.54 -21.45
CA MET A 149 -3.47 -11.34 -20.75
C MET A 149 -4.96 -11.36 -20.47
N GLY A 150 -5.75 -11.92 -21.40
CA GLY A 150 -7.20 -12.09 -21.25
C GLY A 150 -7.60 -12.86 -19.99
N GLN A 151 -6.79 -13.84 -19.58
CA GLN A 151 -7.05 -14.65 -18.39
C GLN A 151 -6.86 -13.87 -17.07
N PHE A 152 -6.05 -12.81 -17.09
CA PHE A 152 -5.78 -11.98 -15.92
C PHE A 152 -6.75 -10.81 -15.76
N ILE A 153 -7.58 -10.50 -16.76
CA ILE A 153 -8.55 -9.39 -16.70
C ILE A 153 -9.48 -9.55 -15.49
N THR A 154 -10.12 -10.72 -15.34
CA THR A 154 -11.08 -10.95 -14.26
C THR A 154 -10.42 -10.96 -12.87
N PRO A 155 -9.29 -11.68 -12.64
CA PRO A 155 -8.56 -11.58 -11.38
C PRO A 155 -8.10 -10.17 -11.02
N ILE A 156 -7.51 -9.43 -11.98
CA ILE A 156 -7.05 -8.06 -11.76
C ILE A 156 -8.23 -7.16 -11.38
N ALA A 157 -9.36 -7.27 -12.08
CA ALA A 157 -10.56 -6.50 -11.77
C ALA A 157 -11.09 -6.80 -10.36
N ALA A 158 -11.08 -8.07 -9.93
CA ALA A 158 -11.53 -8.45 -8.59
C ALA A 158 -10.64 -7.85 -7.49
N PHE A 159 -9.32 -7.95 -7.62
CA PHE A 159 -8.39 -7.34 -6.67
C PHE A 159 -8.39 -5.81 -6.74
N ALA A 160 -8.65 -5.22 -7.90
CA ALA A 160 -8.85 -3.78 -8.03
C ALA A 160 -10.10 -3.33 -7.26
N GLY A 161 -11.18 -4.12 -7.29
CA GLY A 161 -12.34 -3.90 -6.44
C GLY A 161 -11.98 -3.91 -4.95
N LEU A 162 -11.18 -4.89 -4.51
CA LEU A 162 -10.69 -4.95 -3.13
C LEU A 162 -9.83 -3.73 -2.76
N LEU A 163 -8.95 -3.27 -3.66
CA LEU A 163 -8.17 -2.06 -3.48
C LEU A 163 -9.07 -0.83 -3.30
N ILE A 164 -10.07 -0.65 -4.17
CA ILE A 164 -11.02 0.47 -4.11
C ILE A 164 -11.74 0.49 -2.77
N ILE A 165 -12.26 -0.67 -2.33
CA ILE A 165 -12.93 -0.79 -1.02
C ILE A 165 -11.97 -0.36 0.10
N GLY A 166 -10.71 -0.80 0.05
CA GLY A 166 -9.69 -0.40 1.02
C GLY A 166 -9.44 1.10 1.05
N VAL A 167 -9.16 1.70 -0.12
CA VAL A 167 -8.86 3.14 -0.23
C VAL A 167 -10.04 3.99 0.25
N VAL A 168 -11.28 3.62 -0.14
CA VAL A 168 -12.49 4.30 0.34
C VAL A 168 -12.64 4.16 1.85
N ALA A 169 -12.44 2.96 2.40
CA ALA A 169 -12.47 2.75 3.84
C ALA A 169 -11.41 3.59 4.57
N GLY A 170 -10.22 3.74 3.99
CA GLY A 170 -9.15 4.59 4.52
C GLY A 170 -9.54 6.06 4.58
N GLY A 171 -10.09 6.60 3.49
CA GLY A 171 -10.62 7.96 3.44
C GLY A 171 -11.70 8.20 4.49
N LEU A 172 -12.66 7.26 4.62
CA LEU A 172 -13.69 7.32 5.65
C LEU A 172 -13.13 7.24 7.06
N ALA A 173 -12.15 6.36 7.32
CA ALA A 173 -11.47 6.27 8.61
C ALA A 173 -10.79 7.60 8.97
N TYR A 174 -10.12 8.21 8.01
CA TYR A 174 -9.44 9.49 8.20
C TYR A 174 -10.43 10.60 8.52
N ILE A 175 -11.46 10.80 7.69
CA ILE A 175 -12.48 11.84 7.88
C ILE A 175 -13.20 11.64 9.22
N ALA A 176 -13.68 10.42 9.51
CA ALA A 176 -14.41 10.12 10.74
C ALA A 176 -13.56 10.33 12.01
N THR A 177 -12.24 10.12 11.93
CA THR A 177 -11.32 10.37 13.04
C THR A 177 -10.98 11.86 13.14
N TYR A 178 -10.77 12.53 12.01
CA TYR A 178 -10.43 13.95 11.95
C TYR A 178 -11.52 14.83 12.56
N PHE A 179 -12.79 14.50 12.35
CA PHE A 179 -13.92 15.25 12.93
C PHE A 179 -14.31 14.80 14.35
N GLN A 180 -13.60 13.84 14.95
CA GLN A 180 -13.86 13.46 16.34
C GLN A 180 -13.53 14.63 17.29
N SER A 181 -14.39 14.92 18.27
CA SER A 181 -14.06 15.82 19.37
C SER A 181 -12.83 15.30 20.13
N LYS A 182 -11.89 16.18 20.48
CA LYS A 182 -10.81 15.78 21.38
C LYS A 182 -11.44 15.28 22.69
N PRO A 183 -10.85 14.29 23.37
CA PRO A 183 -11.21 14.05 24.77
C PRO A 183 -10.78 15.31 25.55
N THR A 184 -11.70 16.26 25.71
CA THR A 184 -11.51 17.48 26.49
C THR A 184 -11.58 17.14 27.98
N ASP A 185 -10.85 17.91 28.79
CA ASP A 185 -10.71 17.91 30.25
C ASP A 185 -12.04 17.90 31.05
N ALA A 186 -12.86 16.85 30.88
CA ALA A 186 -14.10 16.66 31.62
C ALA A 186 -13.89 16.42 33.13
N SER A 187 -12.63 16.35 33.59
CA SER A 187 -12.30 16.30 35.02
C SER A 187 -12.13 17.68 35.67
N HIS A 188 -11.90 18.76 34.92
CA HIS A 188 -11.66 20.08 35.54
C HIS A 188 -12.92 20.89 35.82
N ASP A 189 -14.03 20.61 35.14
CA ASP A 189 -15.29 21.35 35.33
C ASP A 189 -16.13 20.81 36.51
N ASN A 190 -15.95 19.53 36.86
CA ASN A 190 -16.67 18.91 37.97
C ASN A 190 -16.08 19.26 39.34
N ASP A 191 -14.76 19.45 39.44
CA ASP A 191 -14.10 19.85 40.69
C ASP A 191 -14.51 21.29 41.08
N ASN A 192 -14.48 22.21 40.12
CA ASN A 192 -14.79 23.62 40.37
C ASN A 192 -16.25 23.84 40.81
N ARG A 193 -17.17 23.02 40.29
CA ARG A 193 -18.59 23.04 40.67
C ARG A 193 -18.83 22.43 42.05
N SER A 194 -18.02 21.45 42.45
CA SER A 194 -18.07 20.85 43.79
C SER A 194 -17.48 21.78 44.86
N ASP A 195 -16.45 22.55 44.53
CA ASP A 195 -15.83 23.50 45.44
C ASP A 195 -16.69 24.75 45.65
N MET A 196 -17.35 25.24 44.58
CA MET A 196 -18.33 26.33 44.74
C MET A 196 -19.57 25.91 45.54
N ALA A 197 -20.00 24.64 45.45
CA ALA A 197 -21.08 24.13 46.28
C ALA A 197 -20.71 24.05 47.78
N LYS A 198 -19.43 23.89 48.12
CA LYS A 198 -18.93 23.92 49.51
C LYS A 198 -18.75 25.34 50.06
N ILE A 199 -18.51 26.33 49.19
CA ILE A 199 -18.34 27.73 49.60
C ILE A 199 -19.68 28.42 49.90
N GLY A 200 -20.78 27.95 49.29
CA GLY A 200 -22.13 28.51 49.51
C GLY A 200 -22.90 27.97 50.71
N SER A 201 -22.30 27.12 51.55
CA SER A 201 -22.97 26.44 52.67
C SER A 201 -22.49 26.87 54.06
N VAL A 202 -22.01 28.10 54.23
CA VAL A 202 -21.63 28.68 55.53
C VAL A 202 -22.59 29.80 55.91
#